data_AF-W0GZC9-F1
#
_entry.id   AF-W0GZC9-F1
#
_cell.length_a   1.000
_cell.length_b   1.000
_cell.length_c   1.000
_cell.angle_alpha   90.00
_cell.angle_beta   90.00
_cell.angle_gamma   90.00
#
_symmetry.space_group_name_H-M   'P 1'
#
loop_
_entity.id
_entity.type
_entity.pdbx_description
1 polymer ?
#
loop_
_entity_poly.entity_id
_entity_poly.type
_entity_poly.pdbx_seq_one_letter_code
_entity_poly.pdbx_strand_id
1 'polypeptide(L)' 'MSSEGQPRWIAAPGAMIGASNFFESAVAVAISLFGLNSGAAFATFVGVLVEVPVMLSLVAMANRNRRLFPA' A
#
# COMPACT_ATOMS: atom_id res chain seq x y z
N MET A 1 -7.36 22.90 22.13
CA MET A 1 -7.78 22.57 20.75
C MET A 1 -6.72 21.62 20.22
N SER A 2 -6.77 20.38 20.71
CA SER A 2 -5.63 19.48 20.76
C SER A 2 -5.49 18.69 19.47
N SER A 3 -4.33 18.83 18.83
CA SER A 3 -3.86 18.05 17.70
C SER A 3 -3.55 16.61 18.15
N GLU A 4 -4.58 15.83 18.47
CA GLU A 4 -4.45 14.43 18.86
C GLU A 4 -4.44 13.60 17.56
N GLY A 5 -3.30 12.97 17.25
CA GLY A 5 -3.20 12.04 16.12
C GLY A 5 -4.19 10.89 16.29
N GLN A 6 -4.81 10.43 15.20
CA GLN A 6 -5.77 9.32 15.27
C GLN A 6 -5.10 8.06 15.84
N PRO A 7 -5.79 7.30 16.70
CA PRO A 7 -5.20 6.15 17.35
C PRO A 7 -4.81 5.10 16.31
N ARG A 8 -3.70 4.39 16.52
CA ARG A 8 -3.04 3.54 15.52
C ARG A 8 -3.93 2.46 14.92
N TRP A 9 -4.91 1.97 15.69
CA TRP A 9 -5.88 0.99 15.23
C TRP A 9 -6.89 1.56 14.22
N ILE A 10 -6.95 2.88 14.04
CA ILE A 10 -7.68 3.59 12.99
C ILE A 10 -6.69 4.09 11.91
N ALA A 11 -5.57 4.69 12.33
CA ALA A 11 -4.61 5.29 11.41
C ALA A 11 -3.85 4.27 10.54
N ALA A 12 -3.45 3.11 11.10
CA ALA A 12 -2.71 2.10 10.33
C ALA A 12 -3.57 1.38 9.28
N PRO A 13 -4.80 0.91 9.59
CA PRO A 13 -5.69 0.40 8.54
C PRO A 13 -6.14 1.50 7.57
N GLY A 14 -6.40 2.72 8.04
CA GLY A 14 -6.78 3.85 7.17
C GLY A 14 -5.70 4.20 6.15
N ALA A 15 -4.43 4.28 6.59
CA ALA A 15 -3.29 4.49 5.71
C ALA A 15 -3.09 3.33 4.72
N MET A 16 -3.34 2.09 5.16
CA MET A 16 -3.30 0.91 4.30
C MET A 16 -4.36 0.93 3.20
N ILE A 17 -5.62 1.20 3.55
CA ILE A 17 -6.73 1.25 2.59
C ILE A 17 -6.44 2.33 1.53
N GLY A 18 -5.99 3.52 1.95
CA GLY A 18 -5.59 4.57 1.04
C GLY A 18 -4.42 4.16 0.12
N ALA A 19 -3.39 3.52 0.66
CA ALA A 19 -2.23 3.06 -0.11
C ALA A 19 -2.59 1.96 -1.13
N SER A 20 -3.46 1.00 -0.78
CA SER A 20 -3.89 -0.08 -1.68
C SER A 20 -4.67 0.46 -2.88
N ASN A 21 -5.55 1.45 -2.66
CA ASN A 21 -6.35 2.05 -3.72
C ASN A 21 -5.50 2.81 -4.77
N PHE A 22 -4.42 3.49 -4.32
CA PHE A 22 -3.46 4.11 -5.24
C PHE A 22 -2.68 3.06 -6.05
N PHE A 23 -2.36 1.92 -5.43
CA PHE A 23 -1.67 0.84 -6.10
C PHE A 23 -2.53 0.20 -7.20
N GLU A 24 -3.78 -0.17 -6.89
CA GLU A 24 -4.69 -0.77 -7.88
C GLU A 24 -4.92 0.17 -9.07
N SER A 25 -5.08 1.47 -8.80
CA SER A 25 -5.19 2.49 -9.86
C SER A 25 -3.91 2.56 -10.71
N ALA A 26 -2.73 2.47 -10.09
CA ALA A 26 -1.45 2.47 -10.81
C ALA A 26 -1.26 1.21 -11.68
N VAL A 27 -1.71 0.04 -11.19
CA VAL A 27 -1.72 -1.20 -11.97
C VAL A 27 -2.69 -1.09 -13.14
N ALA A 28 -3.89 -0.58 -12.92
CA ALA A 28 -4.87 -0.37 -13.98
C ALA A 28 -4.32 0.56 -15.07
N VAL A 29 -3.70 1.68 -14.69
CA VAL A 29 -3.04 2.60 -15.64
C VAL A 29 -1.89 1.91 -16.37
N ALA A 30 -1.05 1.12 -15.69
CA ALA A 30 0.05 0.38 -16.31
C ALA A 30 -0.45 -0.66 -17.32
N ILE A 31 -1.51 -1.40 -17.01
CA ILE A 31 -2.16 -2.33 -17.94
C ILE A 31 -2.73 -1.57 -19.15
N SER A 32 -3.36 -0.42 -18.89
CA SER A 32 -4.02 0.41 -19.91
C SER A 32 -3.04 1.02 -20.91
N LEU A 33 -1.87 1.45 -20.42
CA LEU A 33 -0.85 2.13 -21.25
C LEU A 33 0.04 1.15 -22.02
N PHE A 34 0.34 -0.01 -21.45
CA PHE A 34 1.37 -0.89 -21.98
C PHE A 34 0.87 -2.23 -22.55
N GLY A 35 -0.38 -2.62 -22.26
CA GLY A 35 -1.03 -3.80 -22.84
C GLY A 35 -0.48 -5.15 -22.34
N LEU A 36 -1.21 -6.24 -22.60
CA LEU A 36 -0.93 -7.57 -22.03
C LEU A 36 0.05 -8.45 -22.84
N ASN A 37 0.57 -7.99 -23.98
CA ASN A 37 1.39 -8.80 -24.90
C ASN A 37 2.86 -8.33 -25.02
N SER A 38 3.29 -7.39 -24.19
CA SER A 38 4.66 -6.85 -24.16
C SER A 38 5.30 -7.11 -22.79
N GLY A 39 6.57 -6.75 -22.57
CA GLY A 39 7.23 -6.83 -21.24
C GLY A 39 6.46 -6.14 -20.11
N ALA A 40 5.52 -5.28 -20.48
CA ALA A 40 4.39 -4.77 -19.71
C ALA A 40 3.60 -5.82 -18.91
N ALA A 41 3.30 -6.98 -19.49
CA ALA A 41 2.55 -8.04 -18.84
C ALA A 41 3.31 -8.65 -17.66
N PHE A 42 4.64 -8.80 -17.82
CA PHE A 42 5.49 -9.25 -16.73
C PHE A 42 5.57 -8.20 -15.61
N ALA A 43 5.62 -6.92 -15.97
CA ALA A 43 5.62 -5.82 -15.00
C ALA A 43 4.33 -5.76 -14.17
N THR A 44 3.18 -6.07 -14.76
CA THR A 44 1.90 -6.11 -14.03
C THR A 44 1.79 -7.34 -13.13
N PHE A 45 2.30 -8.51 -13.56
CA PHE A 45 2.39 -9.69 -12.68
C PHE A 45 3.31 -9.46 -11.48
N VAL A 46 4.51 -8.91 -11.73
CA VAL A 46 5.44 -8.54 -10.65
C VAL A 46 4.84 -7.47 -9.74
N GLY A 47 4.11 -6.51 -10.32
CA GLY A 47 3.38 -5.49 -9.57
C GLY A 47 2.41 -6.11 -8.56
N VAL A 48 1.48 -6.95 -9.01
CA VAL A 48 0.50 -7.59 -8.12
C VAL A 48 1.18 -8.52 -7.09
N LEU A 49 2.24 -9.23 -7.48
CA LEU A 49 3.03 -10.06 -6.57
C LEU A 49 3.75 -9.25 -5.49
N VAL A 50 4.14 -8.01 -5.77
CA VAL A 50 4.83 -7.10 -4.83
C VAL A 50 3.87 -6.29 -3.97
N GLU A 51 2.69 -5.96 -4.49
CA GLU A 51 1.66 -5.16 -3.81
C GLU A 51 1.34 -5.68 -2.41
N VAL A 52 0.85 -6.92 -2.37
CA VAL A 52 0.34 -7.56 -1.16
C VAL A 52 1.44 -7.72 -0.11
N PRO A 53 2.65 -8.23 -0.43
CA PRO A 53 3.72 -8.33 0.57
C PRO A 53 4.27 -6.96 1.00
N VAL A 54 4.31 -5.94 0.14
CA VAL A 54 4.68 -4.58 0.57
C VAL A 54 3.67 -4.04 1.57
N MET A 55 2.37 -4.21 1.29
CA MET A 55 1.31 -3.81 2.19
C MET A 55 1.50 -4.52 3.55
N LEU A 56 1.54 -5.85 3.59
CA LEU A 56 1.74 -6.60 4.83
C LEU A 56 3.04 -6.23 5.56
N SER A 57 4.12 -5.94 4.84
CA SER A 57 5.39 -5.47 5.41
C SER A 57 5.26 -4.09 6.06
N LEU A 58 4.47 -3.18 5.49
CA LEU A 58 4.18 -1.87 6.08
C LEU A 58 3.36 -2.01 7.37
N VAL A 59 2.39 -2.92 7.43
CA VAL A 59 1.67 -3.21 8.70
C VAL A 59 2.60 -3.84 9.72
N ALA A 60 3.44 -4.78 9.31
CA ALA A 60 4.42 -5.38 10.21
C ALA A 60 5.40 -4.33 10.75
N MET A 61 5.85 -3.40 9.92
CA MET A 61 6.74 -2.30 10.31
C MET A 61 6.04 -1.29 11.22
N ALA A 62 4.79 -0.91 10.94
CA ALA A 62 3.98 -0.04 11.79
C ALA A 62 3.70 -0.69 13.17
N ASN A 63 3.50 -2.01 13.21
CA ASN A 63 3.32 -2.76 14.44
C ASN A 63 4.64 -2.97 15.22
N ARG A 64 5.79 -3.01 14.53
CA ARG A 64 7.13 -3.18 15.13
C ARG A 64 7.70 -1.86 15.68
N ASN A 65 7.44 -0.73 15.02
CA ASN A 65 7.87 0.61 15.44
C ASN A 65 6.91 1.24 16.47
N ARG A 66 6.58 0.50 17.54
CA ARG A 66 5.68 0.95 18.63
C ARG A 66 6.14 2.22 19.35
N ARG A 67 7.45 2.54 19.28
CA ARG A 67 8.06 3.70 19.94
C ARG A 67 7.92 5.01 19.15
N LEU A 68 7.76 4.95 17.82
CA LEU A 68 7.68 6.14 16.97
C LEU A 68 6.24 6.66 16.79
N PHE A 69 5.24 5.79 17.02
CA PHE A 69 3.83 6.15 16.96
C PHE A 69 3.14 5.67 18.23
N PRO A 70 3.15 6.45 19.34
CA PRO A 70 2.39 6.15 20.55
C PRO A 70 0.89 6.00 20.25
N ALA A 71 0.16 5.27 21.10
CA ALA A 71 -1.26 4.97 20.91
C ALA A 71 -2.14 6.22 21.05
#